data_AF-A0A428WJ56-F1
#
_entry.id   AF-A0A428WJ56-F1
#
_cell.length_a   1.000
_cell.length_b   1.000
_cell.length_c   1.000
_cell.angle_alpha   90.00
_cell.angle_beta   90.00
_cell.angle_gamma   90.00
#
_symmetry.space_group_name_H-M   'P 1'
#
loop_
_entity.id
_entity.type
_entity.pdbx_description
1 polymer ?
#
loop_
_entity_poly.entity_id
_entity_poly.type
_entity_poly.pdbx_seq_one_letter_code
_entity_poly.pdbx_strand_id
1 'polypeptide(L)'
;MMMWPFPDDGSFSGGRRRFPATDDPDVRLTYEVADALLSDARTRHQRITVEVQNRVVLLSGTVDSRSSQQAAGDTARGVAGVADICNTLRVTKDDDPEPLAPGTGEFRKIVAELEAQDWPGGGRLGKPQGSVLMWSTLAGGTWVFLTLLMVTSRWTGAALTCLAVGLVLTVVNWRRRRLTDSVSAPKR
;
A
#
# COMPACT_ATOMS: atom_id res chain seq x y z
N MET A 1 -22.99 -52.15 -11.36
CA MET A 1 -22.92 -51.35 -10.12
C MET A 1 -21.89 -50.26 -10.36
N MET A 2 -22.33 -49.09 -10.85
CA MET A 2 -21.41 -47.96 -11.05
C MET A 2 -21.30 -47.18 -9.75
N MET A 3 -20.08 -47.05 -9.27
CA MET A 3 -19.67 -46.33 -8.07
C MET A 3 -19.80 -44.82 -8.34
N TRP A 4 -20.61 -44.14 -7.54
CA TRP A 4 -20.83 -42.69 -7.67
C TRP A 4 -19.53 -41.94 -7.31
N PRO A 5 -19.12 -40.91 -8.06
CA PRO A 5 -17.88 -40.17 -7.79
C PRO A 5 -18.09 -39.21 -6.61
N PHE A 6 -17.08 -39.08 -5.75
CA PHE A 6 -17.14 -38.18 -4.60
C PHE A 6 -16.80 -36.74 -5.01
N PRO A 7 -17.34 -35.71 -4.34
CA PRO A 7 -17.23 -34.30 -4.76
C PRO A 7 -15.81 -33.70 -4.81
N ASP A 8 -14.76 -34.42 -4.44
CA ASP A 8 -13.41 -33.87 -4.27
C ASP A 8 -12.33 -34.57 -5.14
N ASP A 9 -12.70 -35.60 -5.93
CA ASP A 9 -11.72 -36.45 -6.62
C ASP A 9 -11.26 -35.97 -8.00
N GLY A 10 -11.75 -34.83 -8.49
CA GLY A 10 -11.23 -34.16 -9.70
C GLY A 10 -11.41 -34.92 -11.02
N SER A 11 -12.20 -36.00 -11.05
CA SER A 11 -12.28 -36.98 -12.15
C SER A 11 -12.88 -36.46 -13.47
N PHE A 12 -13.35 -35.21 -13.55
CA PHE A 12 -14.06 -34.68 -14.73
C PHE A 12 -13.22 -33.88 -15.74
N SER A 13 -11.90 -33.77 -15.57
CA SER A 13 -11.05 -33.03 -16.52
C SER A 13 -10.38 -33.94 -17.56
N GLY A 14 -11.22 -34.46 -18.47
CA GLY A 14 -10.80 -35.06 -19.74
C GLY A 14 -10.18 -34.01 -20.66
N GLY A 15 -8.89 -33.76 -20.49
CA GLY A 15 -8.11 -32.87 -21.34
C GLY A 15 -6.78 -32.56 -20.66
N ARG A 16 -5.70 -33.12 -21.21
CA ARG A 16 -4.33 -32.96 -20.70
C ARG A 16 -3.95 -31.47 -20.60
N ARG A 17 -4.20 -30.86 -19.44
CA ARG A 17 -3.40 -29.77 -18.87
C ARG A 17 -3.26 -30.07 -17.39
N ARG A 18 -2.31 -30.98 -17.12
CA ARG A 18 -1.49 -31.03 -15.89
C ARG A 18 -1.31 -29.58 -15.44
N PHE A 19 -1.65 -29.28 -14.17
CA PHE A 19 -1.48 -28.03 -13.40
C PHE A 19 -1.09 -26.82 -14.25
N PRO A 20 -1.78 -25.67 -14.23
CA PRO A 20 -1.25 -24.49 -14.92
C PRO A 20 0.22 -24.36 -14.52
N ALA A 21 1.10 -24.68 -15.47
CA ALA A 21 2.50 -24.36 -15.38
C ALA A 21 2.47 -22.88 -15.64
N THR A 22 2.03 -22.15 -14.62
CA THR A 22 2.18 -20.72 -14.63
C THR A 22 3.68 -20.59 -14.52
N ASP A 23 4.35 -20.35 -15.64
CA ASP A 23 5.70 -19.81 -15.70
C ASP A 23 5.75 -18.39 -15.06
N ASP A 24 4.87 -18.15 -14.09
CA ASP A 24 4.76 -16.93 -13.35
C ASP A 24 5.86 -16.96 -12.30
N PRO A 25 6.82 -16.02 -12.40
CA PRO A 25 7.91 -15.92 -11.45
C PRO A 25 7.39 -15.72 -10.02
N ASP A 26 6.20 -15.13 -9.83
CA ASP A 26 5.64 -14.88 -8.50
C ASP A 26 5.18 -16.18 -7.83
N VAL A 27 4.61 -17.12 -8.58
CA VAL A 27 4.22 -18.45 -8.05
C VAL A 27 5.45 -19.23 -7.62
N ARG A 28 6.52 -19.18 -8.42
CA ARG A 28 7.81 -19.79 -8.06
C ARG A 28 8.44 -19.15 -6.83
N LEU A 29 8.48 -17.82 -6.78
CA LEU A 29 8.97 -17.07 -5.62
C LEU A 29 8.16 -17.39 -4.37
N THR A 30 6.84 -17.52 -4.48
CA THR A 30 5.98 -17.89 -3.34
C THR A 30 6.40 -19.24 -2.76
N TYR A 31 6.65 -20.22 -3.62
CA TYR A 31 7.11 -21.55 -3.19
C TYR A 31 8.50 -21.50 -2.54
N GLU A 32 9.46 -20.80 -3.15
CA GLU A 32 10.82 -20.66 -2.63
C GLU A 32 10.82 -19.95 -1.26
N VAL A 33 10.00 -18.91 -1.08
CA VAL A 33 9.84 -18.22 0.21
C VAL A 33 9.16 -19.13 1.23
N ALA A 34 8.10 -19.85 0.85
CA ALA A 34 7.42 -20.77 1.75
C ALA A 34 8.34 -21.90 2.23
N ASP A 35 9.14 -22.47 1.33
CA ASP A 35 10.12 -23.52 1.65
C ASP A 35 11.24 -23.02 2.58
N ALA A 36 11.75 -21.81 2.33
CA ALA A 36 12.73 -21.17 3.20
C ALA A 36 12.17 -20.93 4.62
N LEU A 37 10.91 -20.48 4.73
CA LEU A 37 10.24 -20.28 6.02
C LEU A 37 9.92 -21.59 6.75
N LEU A 38 9.67 -22.68 6.02
CA LEU A 38 9.47 -24.02 6.59
C LEU A 38 10.79 -24.65 7.06
N SER A 39 11.90 -24.30 6.43
CA SER A 39 13.23 -24.78 6.78
C SER A 39 13.75 -24.15 8.08
N ASP A 40 13.36 -22.91 8.39
CA ASP A 40 13.74 -22.25 9.64
C ASP A 40 12.89 -22.76 10.82
N ALA A 41 13.59 -23.32 11.82
CA ALA A 41 13.00 -23.86 13.05
C ALA A 41 12.18 -22.81 13.83
N ARG A 42 12.49 -21.52 13.66
CA ARG A 42 11.81 -20.41 14.34
C ARG A 42 10.47 -20.08 13.71
N THR A 43 10.30 -20.28 12.41
CA THR A 43 9.10 -19.86 11.64
C THR A 43 8.21 -21.03 11.23
N ARG A 44 8.75 -22.25 11.13
CA ARG A 44 8.03 -23.45 10.64
C ARG A 44 6.75 -23.84 11.40
N HIS A 45 6.61 -23.43 12.66
CA HIS A 45 5.45 -23.76 13.49
C HIS A 45 4.41 -22.63 13.55
N GLN A 46 4.66 -21.53 12.85
CA GLN A 46 3.85 -20.32 12.97
C GLN A 46 2.84 -20.23 11.83
N ARG A 47 1.70 -19.60 12.11
CA ARG A 47 0.63 -19.43 11.11
C ARG A 47 0.94 -18.19 10.27
N ILE A 48 1.79 -18.39 9.26
CA ILE A 48 2.24 -17.36 8.32
C ILE A 48 1.62 -17.65 6.96
N THR A 49 0.94 -16.66 6.40
CA THR A 49 0.47 -16.64 5.02
C THR A 49 1.45 -15.83 4.18
N VAL A 50 1.90 -16.43 3.08
CA VAL A 50 2.83 -15.82 2.11
C VAL A 50 2.05 -15.54 0.83
N GLU A 51 2.06 -14.28 0.40
CA GLU A 51 1.54 -13.87 -0.90
C GLU A 51 2.63 -13.14 -1.66
N VAL A 52 2.74 -13.37 -2.97
CA VAL A 52 3.70 -12.66 -3.83
C VAL A 52 2.96 -12.02 -4.98
N GLN A 53 3.23 -10.74 -5.21
CA GLN A 53 2.67 -9.98 -6.34
C GLN A 53 3.75 -9.07 -6.92
N ASN A 54 4.06 -9.21 -8.20
CA ASN A 54 5.09 -8.45 -8.90
C ASN A 54 6.44 -8.48 -8.16
N ARG A 55 6.87 -9.65 -7.69
CA ARG A 55 8.07 -9.86 -6.85
C ARG A 55 8.09 -9.16 -5.49
N VAL A 56 6.96 -8.61 -5.04
CA VAL A 56 6.79 -8.08 -3.69
C VAL A 56 6.16 -9.16 -2.82
N VAL A 57 6.81 -9.51 -1.71
CA VAL A 57 6.35 -10.55 -0.79
C VAL A 57 5.57 -9.90 0.35
N LEU A 58 4.32 -10.30 0.51
CA LEU A 58 3.50 -9.98 1.68
C LEU A 58 3.53 -11.15 2.66
N LEU A 59 4.03 -10.87 3.86
CA LEU A 59 3.98 -11.79 4.99
C LEU A 59 2.87 -11.33 5.94
N SER A 60 1.86 -12.16 6.14
CA SER A 60 0.74 -11.87 7.04
C SER A 60 0.45 -13.07 7.95
N GLY A 61 -0.20 -12.83 9.09
CA GLY A 61 -0.50 -13.87 10.07
C GLY A 61 -0.08 -13.51 11.49
N THR A 62 0.04 -14.52 12.32
CA THR A 62 0.34 -14.38 13.75
C THR A 62 1.60 -15.16 14.10
N VAL A 63 2.49 -14.50 14.83
CA VAL A 63 3.78 -15.04 15.26
C VAL A 63 3.92 -14.96 16.76
N ASP A 64 4.62 -15.93 17.36
CA ASP A 64 4.71 -16.01 18.81
C ASP A 64 5.66 -14.95 19.37
N SER A 65 6.79 -14.66 18.72
CA SER A 65 7.83 -13.75 19.23
C SER A 65 8.23 -12.69 18.22
N ARG A 66 8.70 -11.52 18.70
CA ARG A 66 9.34 -10.50 17.84
C ARG A 66 10.59 -11.04 17.14
N SER A 67 11.32 -11.94 17.79
CA SER A 67 12.51 -12.57 17.21
C SER A 67 12.15 -13.39 15.97
N SER A 68 11.03 -14.13 16.02
CA SER A 68 10.48 -14.88 14.90
C SER A 68 9.93 -13.96 13.80
N GLN A 69 9.33 -12.83 14.16
CA GLN A 69 8.89 -11.82 13.18
C GLN A 69 10.06 -11.30 12.35
N GLN A 70 11.18 -10.96 12.99
CA GLN A 70 12.38 -10.50 12.30
C GLN A 70 12.99 -11.62 11.46
N ALA A 71 13.15 -12.82 12.03
CA ALA A 71 13.67 -13.97 11.30
C ALA A 71 12.86 -14.27 10.03
N ALA A 72 11.52 -14.22 10.09
CA ALA A 72 10.67 -14.41 8.92
C ALA A 72 10.94 -13.36 7.82
N GLY A 73 11.13 -12.10 8.22
CA GLY A 73 11.47 -11.02 7.28
C GLY A 73 12.85 -11.20 6.66
N ASP A 74 13.84 -11.61 7.45
CA ASP A 74 15.22 -11.78 6.98
C ASP A 74 15.37 -13.02 6.09
N THR A 75 14.70 -14.12 6.43
CA THR A 75 14.63 -15.32 5.59
C THR A 75 13.96 -15.01 4.25
N ALA A 76 12.85 -14.25 4.23
CA ALA A 76 12.22 -13.83 2.99
C ALA A 76 13.11 -12.90 2.15
N ARG A 77 13.91 -12.02 2.77
CA ARG A 77 14.89 -11.16 2.08
C ARG A 77 16.00 -11.95 1.41
N GLY A 78 16.37 -13.09 1.99
CA GLY A 78 17.43 -13.95 1.47
C GLY A 78 17.07 -14.68 0.18
N VAL A 79 15.79 -14.75 -0.20
CA VAL A 79 15.34 -15.46 -1.41
C VAL A 79 15.69 -14.64 -2.66
N ALA A 80 16.37 -15.30 -3.60
CA ALA A 80 16.82 -14.66 -4.83
C ALA A 80 15.62 -14.25 -5.71
N GLY A 81 15.56 -12.98 -6.09
CA GLY A 81 14.51 -12.46 -6.98
C GLY A 81 13.38 -11.70 -6.27
N VAL A 82 13.40 -11.62 -4.94
CA VAL A 82 12.50 -10.75 -4.17
C VAL A 82 12.91 -9.28 -4.33
N ALA A 83 11.96 -8.42 -4.71
CA ALA A 83 12.21 -6.99 -4.91
C ALA A 83 11.95 -6.18 -3.63
N ASP A 84 10.88 -6.52 -2.90
CA ASP A 84 10.51 -5.86 -1.64
C ASP A 84 9.68 -6.80 -0.76
N ILE A 85 9.63 -6.52 0.55
CA ILE A 85 8.91 -7.33 1.55
C ILE A 85 8.09 -6.44 2.47
N CYS A 86 6.79 -6.70 2.50
CA CYS A 86 5.87 -6.12 3.47
C CYS A 86 5.59 -7.14 4.58
N ASN A 87 6.25 -6.96 5.73
CA ASN A 87 6.02 -7.78 6.92
C ASN A 87 4.90 -7.19 7.78
N THR A 88 3.72 -7.82 7.75
CA THR A 88 2.51 -7.45 8.50
C THR A 88 2.15 -8.49 9.56
N LEU A 89 3.15 -9.25 10.05
CA LEU A 89 2.95 -10.28 11.07
C LEU A 89 2.60 -9.65 12.43
N ARG A 90 1.62 -10.23 13.12
CA ARG A 90 1.20 -9.80 14.48
C ARG A 90 1.84 -10.68 15.53
N VAL A 91 2.54 -10.08 16.49
CA VAL A 91 3.15 -10.81 17.60
C VAL A 91 2.11 -11.05 18.69
N THR A 92 1.94 -12.30 19.11
CA THR A 92 0.96 -12.70 20.14
C THR A 92 1.56 -12.77 21.54
N LYS A 93 2.86 -13.09 21.65
CA LYS A 93 3.58 -13.04 22.90
C LYS A 93 4.45 -11.80 22.87
N ASP A 94 4.09 -10.82 23.69
CA ASP A 94 5.05 -9.83 24.15
C ASP A 94 6.08 -10.61 25.00
N ASP A 95 7.03 -11.28 24.35
CA ASP A 95 8.27 -11.65 25.01
C ASP A 95 8.91 -10.30 25.37
N ASP A 96 8.68 -9.85 26.61
CA ASP A 96 9.41 -8.75 27.21
C ASP A 96 10.88 -9.00 26.88
N PRO A 97 11.54 -8.10 26.13
CA PRO A 97 12.91 -8.34 25.73
C PRO A 97 13.72 -8.49 27.00
N GLU A 98 14.27 -9.70 27.21
CA GLU A 98 15.44 -9.86 28.07
C GLU A 98 16.42 -8.77 27.63
N PRO A 99 16.85 -7.87 28.53
CA PRO A 99 17.61 -6.68 28.17
C PRO A 99 19.02 -7.07 27.71
N LEU A 100 19.12 -7.58 26.49
CA LEU A 100 20.37 -7.78 25.78
C LEU A 100 20.86 -6.43 25.26
N ALA A 101 21.76 -5.85 26.06
CA ALA A 101 22.76 -4.85 25.70
C ALA A 101 22.28 -3.46 25.22
N PRO A 102 22.89 -2.38 25.75
CA PRO A 102 22.49 -1.00 25.51
C PRO A 102 22.91 -0.56 24.10
N GLY A 103 21.94 -0.38 23.20
CA GLY A 103 22.18 0.23 21.88
C GLY A 103 20.98 1.00 21.32
N THR A 104 19.76 0.72 21.78
CA THR A 104 18.54 1.37 21.29
C THR A 104 18.27 2.75 21.89
N GLY A 105 19.06 3.18 22.88
CA GLY A 105 19.06 4.55 23.41
C GLY A 105 19.99 5.51 22.66
N GLU A 106 20.98 4.99 21.94
CA GLU A 106 22.02 5.82 21.30
C GLU A 106 21.49 6.55 20.07
N PHE A 107 20.68 5.89 19.23
CA PHE A 107 20.10 6.53 18.05
C PHE A 107 19.15 7.67 18.41
N ARG A 108 18.29 7.50 19.44
CA ARG A 108 17.44 8.60 19.91
C ARG A 108 18.25 9.75 20.49
N LYS A 109 19.40 9.46 21.10
CA LYS A 109 20.30 10.48 21.64
C LYS A 109 21.05 11.21 20.54
N ILE A 110 21.53 10.51 19.51
CA ILE A 110 22.16 11.09 18.31
C ILE A 110 21.15 11.94 17.52
N VAL A 111 19.91 11.44 17.34
CA VAL A 111 18.85 12.20 16.64
C VAL A 111 18.41 13.40 17.46
N ALA A 112 18.24 13.27 18.78
CA ALA A 112 17.92 14.40 19.64
C ALA A 112 19.07 15.43 19.70
N GLU A 113 20.33 14.99 19.65
CA GLU A 113 21.51 15.86 19.59
C GLU A 113 21.59 16.61 18.24
N LEU A 114 21.25 15.94 17.13
CA LEU A 114 21.18 16.56 15.80
C LEU A 114 19.98 17.51 15.66
N GLU A 115 18.86 17.23 16.32
CA GLU A 115 17.66 18.08 16.34
C GLU A 115 17.85 19.31 17.25
N ALA A 116 18.74 19.21 18.25
CA ALA A 116 19.17 20.34 19.08
C ALA A 116 20.21 21.24 18.40
N GLN A 117 20.83 20.80 17.30
CA GLN A 117 21.74 21.63 16.52
C GLN A 117 20.95 22.48 15.53
N ASP A 118 20.50 23.62 16.08
CA ASP A 118 19.75 24.72 15.45
C ASP A 118 20.16 24.95 13.98
N TRP A 119 19.27 24.59 13.05
CA TRP A 119 19.39 24.89 11.62
C TRP A 119 19.07 26.37 11.38
N PRO A 120 20.04 27.22 10.96
CA PRO A 120 19.83 28.65 10.82
C PRO A 120 19.17 28.92 9.47
N GLY A 121 17.88 28.60 9.34
CA GLY A 121 17.15 28.85 8.09
C GLY A 121 15.81 28.15 7.93
N GLY A 122 15.18 27.65 9.00
CA GLY A 122 13.89 26.97 8.93
C GLY A 122 12.77 27.87 9.44
N GLY A 123 12.16 28.66 8.56
CA GLY A 123 10.94 29.41 8.89
C GLY A 123 9.87 28.47 9.45
N ARG A 124 9.32 28.85 10.61
CA ARG A 124 8.22 28.16 11.31
C ARG A 124 7.06 27.87 10.36
N LEU A 125 6.92 26.62 9.90
CA LEU A 125 5.63 26.12 9.45
C LEU A 125 4.85 25.70 10.69
N GLY A 126 3.85 26.53 11.01
CA GLY A 126 2.94 26.32 12.12
C GLY A 126 2.27 24.95 12.07
N LYS A 127 2.08 24.40 13.27
CA LYS A 127 1.21 23.26 13.55
C LYS A 127 -0.10 23.39 12.76
N PRO A 128 -0.59 22.35 12.04
CA PRO A 128 -2.00 22.32 11.68
C PRO A 128 -2.82 22.06 12.96
N GLN A 129 -3.17 23.16 13.63
CA GLN A 129 -4.28 23.22 14.56
C GLN A 129 -5.58 22.92 13.80
N GLY A 130 -6.50 22.27 14.52
CA GLY A 130 -7.67 21.59 13.97
C GLY A 130 -8.54 22.42 13.04
N SER A 131 -9.00 21.77 11.96
CA SER A 131 -10.13 22.19 11.13
C SER A 131 -10.60 21.03 10.23
N VAL A 132 -10.78 19.82 10.78
CA VAL A 132 -11.31 18.68 9.99
C VAL A 132 -12.74 18.31 10.37
N LEU A 133 -13.34 18.92 11.40
CA LEU A 133 -14.71 18.61 11.80
C LEU A 133 -15.76 19.68 11.42
N MET A 134 -15.38 20.75 10.71
CA MET A 134 -16.30 21.87 10.38
C MET A 134 -16.59 22.03 8.88
N TRP A 135 -16.34 21.01 8.06
CA TRP A 135 -16.78 20.98 6.64
C TRP A 135 -17.69 19.79 6.31
N SER A 136 -18.01 18.93 7.28
CA SER A 136 -18.81 17.71 7.05
C SER A 136 -20.33 17.93 7.11
N THR A 137 -20.82 19.00 7.75
CA THR A 137 -22.26 19.20 7.94
C THR A 137 -22.91 20.09 6.89
N LEU A 138 -22.14 20.93 6.19
CA LEU A 138 -22.64 21.70 5.05
C LEU A 138 -22.59 20.88 3.74
N ALA A 139 -21.65 19.94 3.60
CA ALA A 139 -21.57 19.13 2.38
C ALA A 139 -22.83 18.29 2.13
N GLY A 140 -23.37 17.58 3.13
CA GLY A 140 -24.54 16.70 2.94
C GLY A 140 -25.84 17.46 2.65
N GLY A 141 -26.11 18.51 3.42
CA GLY A 141 -27.32 19.33 3.25
C GLY A 141 -27.33 20.08 1.92
N THR A 142 -26.19 20.66 1.54
CA THR A 142 -26.05 21.33 0.25
C THR A 142 -26.13 20.33 -0.90
N TRP A 143 -25.61 19.11 -0.76
CA TRP A 143 -25.71 18.10 -1.82
C TRP A 143 -27.14 17.57 -2.02
N VAL A 144 -27.89 17.32 -0.94
CA VAL A 144 -29.30 16.91 -1.01
C VAL A 144 -30.17 18.07 -1.52
N PHE A 145 -29.92 19.30 -1.08
CA PHE A 145 -30.64 20.46 -1.57
C PHE A 145 -30.34 20.74 -3.05
N LEU A 146 -29.10 20.57 -3.50
CA LEU A 146 -28.69 20.82 -4.88
C LEU A 146 -29.19 19.71 -5.82
N THR A 147 -29.22 18.45 -5.39
CA THR A 147 -29.86 17.36 -6.15
C THR A 147 -31.38 17.51 -6.20
N LEU A 148 -32.02 17.93 -5.10
CA LEU A 148 -33.46 18.24 -5.07
C LEU A 148 -33.81 19.46 -5.94
N LEU A 149 -32.92 20.46 -5.98
CA LEU A 149 -33.04 21.64 -6.84
C LEU A 149 -32.77 21.29 -8.32
N MET A 150 -31.90 20.32 -8.58
CA MET A 150 -31.58 19.79 -9.91
C MET A 150 -32.70 18.92 -10.49
N VAL A 151 -33.41 18.15 -9.65
CA VAL A 151 -34.58 17.34 -10.05
C VAL A 151 -35.81 18.23 -10.31
N THR A 152 -35.95 19.33 -9.59
CA THR A 152 -37.09 20.24 -9.72
C THR A 152 -36.93 21.28 -10.84
N SER A 153 -35.69 21.61 -11.24
CA SER A 153 -35.42 22.72 -12.19
C SER A 153 -35.02 22.23 -13.58
N ARG A 154 -35.79 21.32 -14.18
CA ARG A 154 -35.51 20.65 -15.46
C ARG A 154 -35.55 21.56 -16.72
N TRP A 155 -35.30 22.87 -16.61
CA TRP A 155 -35.45 23.85 -17.71
C TRP A 155 -34.38 24.98 -17.80
N THR A 156 -33.26 24.96 -17.06
CA THR A 156 -32.17 25.98 -17.20
C THR A 156 -30.74 25.43 -17.41
N GLY A 157 -30.59 24.13 -17.69
CA GLY A 157 -29.27 23.45 -17.79
C GLY A 157 -28.42 23.72 -19.04
N ALA A 158 -28.98 24.27 -20.12
CA ALA A 158 -28.23 24.48 -21.36
C ALA A 158 -27.25 25.67 -21.29
N ALA A 159 -27.60 26.73 -20.57
CA ALA A 159 -26.78 27.94 -20.52
C ALA A 159 -25.53 27.76 -19.64
N LEU A 160 -25.66 27.05 -18.52
CA LEU A 160 -24.56 26.84 -17.56
C LEU A 160 -23.53 25.83 -18.07
N THR A 161 -23.96 24.83 -18.84
CA THR A 161 -23.04 23.87 -19.47
C THR A 161 -22.16 24.56 -20.52
N CYS A 162 -22.72 25.47 -21.32
CA CYS A 162 -21.93 26.31 -22.24
C CYS A 162 -20.89 27.18 -21.50
N LEU A 163 -21.26 27.83 -20.40
CA LEU A 163 -20.32 28.66 -19.63
C LEU A 163 -19.22 27.83 -18.95
N ALA A 164 -19.57 26.67 -18.39
CA ALA A 164 -18.60 25.76 -17.78
C ALA A 164 -17.60 25.21 -18.81
N VAL A 165 -18.07 24.79 -19.98
CA VAL A 165 -17.21 24.30 -21.07
C VAL A 165 -16.31 25.41 -21.60
N GLY A 166 -16.84 26.63 -21.75
CA GLY A 166 -16.05 27.80 -22.14
C GLY A 166 -14.90 28.09 -21.16
N LEU A 167 -15.17 28.06 -19.85
CA LEU A 167 -14.16 28.33 -18.83
C LEU A 167 -13.07 27.24 -18.81
N VAL A 168 -13.44 25.97 -18.97
CA VAL A 168 -12.48 24.85 -19.04
C VAL A 168 -11.57 24.97 -20.27
N LEU A 169 -12.14 25.27 -21.45
CA LEU A 169 -11.34 25.47 -22.66
C LEU A 169 -10.37 26.66 -22.53
N THR A 170 -10.80 27.72 -21.84
CA THR A 170 -9.96 28.91 -21.60
C THR A 170 -8.78 28.58 -20.69
N VAL A 171 -9.00 27.82 -19.60
CA VAL A 171 -7.95 27.38 -18.67
C VAL A 171 -6.98 26.40 -19.34
N VAL A 172 -7.49 25.44 -20.12
CA VAL A 172 -6.65 24.46 -20.85
C VAL A 172 -5.79 25.16 -21.90
N ASN A 173 -6.35 26.12 -22.65
CA ASN A 173 -5.61 26.88 -23.65
C ASN A 173 -4.52 27.76 -23.00
N TRP A 174 -4.81 28.38 -21.86
CA TRP A 174 -3.82 29.15 -21.10
C TRP A 174 -2.68 28.28 -20.57
N ARG A 175 -2.99 27.07 -20.09
CA ARG A 175 -1.99 26.09 -19.66
C ARG A 175 -1.12 25.61 -20.81
N ARG A 176 -1.67 25.47 -22.02
CA ARG A 176 -0.93 25.05 -23.23
C ARG A 176 0.04 26.13 -23.72
N ARG A 177 -0.33 27.40 -23.68
CA ARG A 177 0.54 28.53 -24.08
C ARG A 177 1.73 28.73 -23.13
N ARG A 178 1.57 28.50 -21.82
CA ARG A 178 2.70 28.57 -20.87
C ARG A 178 3.81 27.56 -21.16
N LEU A 179 3.51 26.44 -21.82
CA LEU A 179 4.51 25.42 -22.13
C LEU A 179 5.37 25.81 -23.33
N THR A 180 4.81 26.53 -24.32
CA THR A 180 5.59 27.01 -25.47
C THR A 180 6.58 28.12 -25.11
N ASP A 181 6.27 28.92 -24.08
CA ASP A 181 7.16 29.98 -23.61
C ASP A 181 8.40 29.41 -22.89
N SER A 182 8.29 28.21 -22.29
CA SER A 182 9.37 27.58 -21.53
C SER A 182 10.48 26.93 -22.39
N VAL A 183 10.23 26.69 -23.69
CA VAL A 183 11.20 26.06 -24.60
C VAL A 183 12.18 27.07 -25.21
N SER A 184 11.87 28.37 -25.12
CA SER A 184 12.63 29.42 -25.82
C SER A 184 13.61 30.22 -24.94
N ALA A 185 13.84 29.83 -23.69
CA ALA A 185 14.75 30.56 -22.81
C ALA A 185 16.21 30.10 -23.00
N PRO A 186 17.10 30.91 -23.63
CA PRO A 186 18.50 30.54 -23.79
C PRO A 186 19.23 30.55 -22.45
N LYS A 187 19.97 29.48 -22.20
CA LYS A 187 20.79 29.23 -21.02
C LYS A 187 22.03 30.16 -21.06
N ARG A 188 22.12 31.11 -20.14
CA ARG A 188 23.37 31.80 -19.79
C ARG A 188 23.38 32.14 -18.30
#